data_AF-A0A3R6RVA2-F1
#
_entry.id   AF-A0A3R6RVA2-F1
#
_cell.length_a   1.000
_cell.length_b   1.000
_cell.length_c   1.000
_cell.angle_alpha   90.00
_cell.angle_beta   90.00
_cell.angle_gamma   90.00
#
_symmetry.space_group_name_H-M   'P 1'
#
loop_
_entity.id
_entity.type
_entity.pdbx_description
1 polymer ?
#
loop_
_entity_poly.entity_id
_entity_poly.type
_entity_poly.pdbx_seq_one_letter_code
_entity_poly.pdbx_strand_id
1 'polypeptide(L)'
;MARPLKKGLGYFPLDTDLYSDRKIQRLLRRYGCKGICIYLAILCEIYREKGYYIPYDSDFCFDISVILGLDEATVSEAVLYCIDLQLFDRELLEYRQVLSSLAIQRRFREISKRLGVKIDPDLEIPDSWANEGVIVAETPVIATETPDSVTKTPENGNGNQNVNQSTQYGKSNETRFSVDNGEAARREELLRMAEEATRSC
;
A
#
# COMPACT_ATOMS: atom_id res chain seq x y z
N MET A 1 -8.79 -18.29 -34.49
CA MET A 1 -9.17 -19.33 -33.50
C MET A 1 -8.81 -18.85 -32.11
N ALA A 2 -9.57 -19.28 -31.09
CA ALA A 2 -9.80 -18.60 -29.80
C ALA A 2 -8.58 -18.42 -28.89
N ARG A 3 -8.51 -17.28 -28.15
CA ARG A 3 -7.79 -17.17 -26.87
C ARG A 3 -8.70 -17.75 -25.77
N PRO A 4 -8.44 -18.95 -25.25
CA PRO A 4 -9.31 -19.59 -24.27
C PRO A 4 -9.08 -19.06 -22.85
N LEU A 5 -10.09 -19.25 -22.00
CA LEU A 5 -10.49 -18.39 -20.89
C LEU A 5 -9.45 -18.12 -19.79
N LYS A 6 -9.26 -16.83 -19.44
CA LYS A 6 -8.66 -16.42 -18.16
C LYS A 6 -9.66 -16.71 -17.03
N LYS A 7 -9.34 -17.67 -16.17
CA LYS A 7 -10.05 -17.90 -14.89
C LYS A 7 -9.46 -17.09 -13.72
N GLY A 8 -8.39 -16.33 -13.95
CA GLY A 8 -7.66 -15.59 -12.91
C GLY A 8 -6.74 -14.48 -13.45
N LEU A 9 -6.01 -13.86 -12.51
CA LEU A 9 -5.60 -12.45 -12.42
C LEU A 9 -5.01 -11.78 -13.68
N GLY A 10 -5.53 -10.60 -13.99
CA GLY A 10 -4.98 -9.63 -14.95
C GLY A 10 -4.23 -8.46 -14.30
N TYR A 11 -4.29 -8.36 -12.96
CA TYR A 11 -3.43 -7.55 -12.08
C TYR A 11 -3.72 -7.95 -10.60
N PHE A 12 -2.72 -7.79 -9.72
CA PHE A 12 -2.72 -7.71 -8.25
C PHE A 12 -1.27 -7.99 -7.82
N PRO A 13 -0.50 -6.97 -7.45
CA PRO A 13 -0.04 -6.98 -6.06
C PRO A 13 -0.16 -5.59 -5.42
N LEU A 14 -0.90 -5.56 -4.32
CA LEU A 14 -1.06 -4.42 -3.42
C LEU A 14 -0.55 -4.84 -2.04
N ASP A 15 0.14 -3.95 -1.34
CA ASP A 15 0.69 -4.31 -0.03
C ASP A 15 -0.45 -4.63 0.94
N THR A 16 -0.31 -5.73 1.66
CA THR A 16 -1.33 -6.18 2.64
C THR A 16 -1.41 -5.25 3.84
N ASP A 17 -0.37 -4.47 4.09
CA ASP A 17 -0.26 -3.47 5.16
C ASP A 17 -0.56 -2.04 4.67
N LEU A 18 -1.11 -1.85 3.47
CA LEU A 18 -1.51 -0.53 2.95
C LEU A 18 -2.33 0.27 3.98
N TYR A 19 -3.29 -0.39 4.64
CA TYR A 19 -4.15 0.25 5.64
C TYR A 19 -3.47 0.47 7.00
N SER A 20 -2.32 -0.14 7.23
CA SER A 20 -1.47 0.10 8.40
C SER A 20 -0.58 1.33 8.22
N ASP A 21 -0.35 1.79 6.99
CA ASP A 21 0.40 3.01 6.72
C ASP A 21 -0.34 4.24 7.30
N ARG A 22 0.33 4.97 8.19
CA ARG A 22 -0.19 6.18 8.84
C ARG A 22 -0.58 7.26 7.83
N LYS A 23 0.10 7.34 6.68
CA LYS A 23 -0.24 8.28 5.60
C LYS A 23 -1.58 7.91 4.98
N ILE A 24 -1.80 6.63 4.68
CA ILE A 24 -3.07 6.12 4.17
C ILE A 24 -4.20 6.29 5.20
N GLN A 25 -3.93 6.05 6.49
CA GLN A 25 -4.91 6.29 7.55
C GLN A 25 -5.31 7.77 7.66
N ARG A 26 -4.36 8.70 7.50
CA ARG A 26 -4.64 10.15 7.48
C ARG A 26 -5.48 10.54 6.25
N LEU A 27 -5.16 9.99 5.09
CA LEU A 27 -5.93 10.19 3.86
C LEU A 27 -7.38 9.70 4.03
N LEU A 28 -7.54 8.49 4.55
CA LEU A 28 -8.84 7.88 4.86
C LEU A 28 -9.61 8.70 5.89
N ARG A 29 -8.94 9.26 6.91
CA ARG A 29 -9.59 10.10 7.93
C ARG A 29 -10.15 11.41 7.35
N ARG A 30 -9.48 12.00 6.35
CA ARG A 30 -9.90 13.28 5.75
C ARG A 30 -10.94 13.10 4.65
N TYR A 31 -10.72 12.17 3.73
CA TYR A 31 -11.54 12.03 2.50
C TYR A 31 -12.35 10.74 2.45
N GLY A 32 -12.29 9.90 3.49
CA GLY A 32 -12.96 8.59 3.49
C GLY A 32 -12.49 7.71 2.34
N CYS A 33 -13.38 6.87 1.81
CA CYS A 33 -13.07 5.97 0.71
C CYS A 33 -12.62 6.72 -0.56
N LYS A 34 -13.12 7.95 -0.79
CA LYS A 34 -12.75 8.76 -1.96
C LYS A 34 -11.24 8.98 -2.03
N GLY A 35 -10.60 9.32 -0.91
CA GLY A 35 -9.16 9.56 -0.87
C GLY A 35 -8.35 8.32 -1.28
N ILE A 36 -8.72 7.15 -0.76
CA ILE A 36 -8.08 5.89 -1.15
C ILE A 36 -8.35 5.56 -2.62
N CYS A 37 -9.57 5.75 -3.11
CA CYS A 37 -9.89 5.53 -4.53
C CYS A 37 -9.07 6.43 -5.46
N ILE A 38 -8.90 7.71 -5.11
CA ILE A 38 -8.07 8.67 -5.86
C ILE A 38 -6.62 8.21 -5.87
N TYR A 39 -6.05 7.90 -4.70
CA TYR A 39 -4.67 7.43 -4.60
C TYR A 39 -4.43 6.15 -5.43
N LEU A 40 -5.32 5.16 -5.32
CA LEU A 40 -5.21 3.91 -6.08
C LEU A 40 -5.40 4.13 -7.59
N ALA A 41 -6.31 5.02 -8.01
CA ALA A 41 -6.47 5.37 -9.42
C ALA A 41 -5.19 5.97 -9.98
N ILE A 42 -4.57 6.91 -9.28
CA ILE A 42 -3.31 7.52 -9.69
C ILE A 42 -2.18 6.48 -9.77
N LEU A 43 -2.07 5.57 -8.78
CA LEU A 43 -1.11 4.48 -8.86
C LEU A 43 -1.33 3.59 -10.09
N CYS A 44 -2.58 3.27 -10.42
CA CYS A 44 -2.91 2.51 -11.62
C CYS A 44 -2.43 3.24 -12.88
N GLU A 45 -2.66 4.54 -12.98
CA GLU A 45 -2.21 5.35 -14.12
C GLU A 45 -0.68 5.38 -14.23
N ILE A 46 0.02 5.63 -13.11
CA ILE A 46 1.49 5.62 -13.04
C ILE A 46 2.06 4.30 -13.53
N TYR A 47 1.55 3.17 -13.02
CA TYR A 47 2.07 1.85 -13.36
C TYR A 47 1.65 1.38 -14.76
N ARG A 48 0.57 1.92 -15.32
CA ARG A 48 0.06 1.55 -16.65
C ARG A 48 0.86 2.18 -17.77
N GLU A 49 1.20 3.47 -17.66
CA GLU A 49 1.92 4.17 -18.73
C GLU A 49 3.44 3.98 -18.66
N LYS A 50 4.09 4.73 -17.75
CA LYS A 50 5.56 4.85 -17.70
C LYS A 50 6.17 3.96 -16.63
N GLY A 51 5.36 3.49 -15.68
CA GLY A 51 5.73 2.53 -14.65
C GLY A 51 6.23 3.15 -13.36
N TYR A 52 6.67 4.42 -13.35
CA TYR A 52 7.28 5.05 -12.18
C TYR A 52 6.90 6.51 -11.95
N TYR A 53 6.24 7.15 -12.92
CA TYR A 53 5.67 8.49 -12.75
C TYR A 53 4.49 8.69 -13.72
N ILE A 54 3.76 9.79 -13.51
CA ILE A 54 2.78 10.32 -14.47
C ILE A 54 2.86 11.85 -14.53
N PRO A 55 2.69 12.49 -15.70
CA PRO A 55 2.55 13.95 -15.78
C PRO A 55 1.33 14.44 -14.97
N TYR A 56 1.51 15.57 -14.31
CA TYR A 56 0.44 16.31 -13.64
C TYR A 56 0.16 17.57 -14.44
N ASP A 57 -0.56 17.43 -15.56
CA ASP A 57 -0.97 18.53 -16.42
C ASP A 57 -2.34 19.10 -16.00
N SER A 58 -2.87 20.04 -16.79
CA SER A 58 -4.16 20.68 -16.51
C SER A 58 -5.33 19.71 -16.53
N ASP A 59 -5.23 18.62 -17.29
CA ASP A 59 -6.34 17.72 -17.58
C ASP A 59 -6.29 16.47 -16.67
N PHE A 60 -5.17 16.25 -15.97
CA PHE A 60 -4.98 15.13 -15.05
C PHE A 60 -6.11 14.99 -14.02
N CYS A 61 -6.49 16.08 -13.36
CA CYS A 61 -7.56 16.03 -12.37
C CYS A 61 -8.91 15.70 -13.01
N PHE A 62 -9.18 16.24 -14.19
CA PHE A 62 -10.36 15.90 -14.98
C PHE A 62 -10.39 14.41 -15.31
N ASP A 63 -9.30 13.82 -15.80
CA ASP A 63 -9.24 12.40 -16.16
C ASP A 63 -9.53 11.48 -14.97
N ILE A 64 -8.91 11.74 -13.82
CA ILE A 64 -9.17 10.98 -12.58
C ILE A 64 -10.61 11.19 -12.10
N SER A 65 -11.16 12.40 -12.26
CA SER A 65 -12.55 12.71 -11.90
C SER A 65 -13.54 11.88 -12.73
N VAL A 66 -13.28 11.71 -14.02
CA VAL A 66 -14.08 10.88 -14.94
C VAL A 66 -13.99 9.41 -14.56
N ILE A 67 -12.80 8.90 -14.23
CA ILE A 67 -12.60 7.51 -13.81
C ILE A 67 -13.39 7.17 -12.55
N LEU A 68 -13.47 8.11 -11.59
CA LEU A 68 -14.05 7.86 -10.27
C LEU A 68 -15.47 8.43 -10.08
N GLY A 69 -15.97 9.21 -11.03
CA GLY A 69 -17.25 9.91 -10.91
C GLY A 69 -17.26 10.94 -9.79
N LEU A 70 -16.15 11.66 -9.61
CA LEU A 70 -15.97 12.70 -8.59
C LEU A 70 -15.90 14.09 -9.23
N ASP A 71 -16.00 15.14 -8.42
CA ASP A 71 -15.70 16.49 -8.84
C ASP A 71 -14.18 16.71 -8.92
N GLU A 72 -13.75 17.47 -9.94
CA GLU A 72 -12.34 17.77 -10.20
C GLU A 72 -11.66 18.50 -9.03
N ALA A 73 -12.40 19.38 -8.34
CA ALA A 73 -11.92 20.09 -7.17
C ALA A 73 -11.53 19.12 -6.04
N THR A 74 -12.40 18.16 -5.70
CA THR A 74 -12.09 17.12 -4.71
C THR A 74 -10.88 16.28 -5.11
N VAL A 75 -10.73 15.96 -6.41
CA VAL A 75 -9.55 15.24 -6.89
C VAL A 75 -8.28 16.07 -6.66
N SER A 76 -8.29 17.32 -7.09
CA SER A 76 -7.16 18.25 -6.92
C SER A 76 -6.78 18.42 -5.44
N GLU A 77 -7.75 18.68 -4.57
CA GLU A 77 -7.52 18.81 -3.11
C GLU A 77 -6.98 17.52 -2.48
N ALA A 78 -7.42 16.35 -2.94
CA ALA A 78 -6.92 15.07 -2.46
C ALA A 78 -5.49 14.80 -2.95
N VAL A 79 -5.15 15.16 -4.20
CA VAL A 79 -3.78 15.04 -4.72
C VAL A 79 -2.82 15.92 -3.93
N LEU A 80 -3.16 17.19 -3.72
CA LEU A 80 -2.35 18.11 -2.93
C LEU A 80 -2.16 17.59 -1.50
N TYR A 81 -3.19 17.00 -0.91
CA TYR A 81 -3.04 16.38 0.41
C TYR A 81 -2.15 15.12 0.38
N CYS A 82 -2.15 14.35 -0.71
CA CYS A 82 -1.21 13.23 -0.88
C CYS A 82 0.25 13.72 -0.94
N ILE A 83 0.50 14.90 -1.53
CA ILE A 83 1.81 15.56 -1.51
C ILE A 83 2.18 15.98 -0.08
N ASP A 84 1.25 16.58 0.67
CA ASP A 84 1.47 16.96 2.08
C ASP A 84 1.76 15.74 2.98
N LEU A 85 1.14 14.60 2.69
CA LEU A 85 1.38 13.34 3.37
C LEU A 85 2.65 12.62 2.90
N GLN A 86 3.37 13.17 1.91
CA GLN A 86 4.53 12.52 1.27
C GLN A 86 4.18 11.14 0.70
N LEU A 87 2.96 10.96 0.19
CA LEU A 87 2.60 9.82 -0.66
C LEU A 87 3.11 10.04 -2.10
N PHE A 88 3.19 11.31 -2.49
CA PHE A 88 3.88 11.78 -3.68
C PHE A 88 4.96 12.79 -3.28
N ASP A 89 6.02 12.85 -4.07
CA ASP A 89 7.14 13.75 -3.88
C ASP A 89 6.78 15.18 -4.28
N ARG A 90 7.06 16.14 -3.40
CA ARG A 90 6.73 17.55 -3.63
C ARG A 90 7.60 18.18 -4.70
N GLU A 91 8.90 17.88 -4.71
CA GLU A 91 9.85 18.50 -5.62
C GLU A 91 9.59 18.06 -7.06
N LEU A 92 9.25 16.78 -7.27
CA LEU A 92 8.86 16.30 -8.59
C LEU A 92 7.60 16.97 -9.12
N LEU A 93 6.62 17.26 -8.26
CA LEU A 93 5.45 18.02 -8.68
C LEU A 93 5.84 19.46 -9.04
N GLU A 94 6.55 20.16 -8.15
CA GLU A 94 6.86 21.59 -8.31
C GLU A 94 7.82 21.87 -9.47
N TYR A 95 8.89 21.07 -9.63
CA TYR A 95 9.96 21.33 -10.60
C TYR A 95 9.86 20.53 -11.89
N ARG A 96 9.07 19.44 -11.92
CA ARG A 96 8.95 18.57 -13.09
C ARG A 96 7.51 18.38 -13.54
N GLN A 97 6.52 18.85 -12.77
CA GLN A 97 5.09 18.68 -13.05
C GLN A 97 4.73 17.19 -13.24
N VAL A 98 5.24 16.34 -12.35
CA VAL A 98 4.92 14.90 -12.35
C VAL A 98 4.59 14.41 -10.96
N LEU A 99 3.75 13.36 -10.88
CA LEU A 99 3.52 12.60 -9.65
C LEU A 99 4.35 11.32 -9.66
N SER A 100 5.12 11.14 -8.60
CA SER A 100 5.93 9.95 -8.31
C SER A 100 6.32 9.96 -6.82
N SER A 101 6.89 8.88 -6.31
CA SER A 101 7.48 8.84 -4.97
C SER A 101 8.60 7.81 -4.91
N LEU A 102 9.44 7.88 -3.87
CA LEU A 102 10.51 6.91 -3.67
C LEU A 102 9.96 5.48 -3.59
N ALA A 103 8.82 5.27 -2.92
CA ALA A 103 8.19 3.95 -2.80
C ALA A 103 7.74 3.42 -4.16
N ILE A 104 7.15 4.28 -4.99
CA ILE A 104 6.73 3.93 -6.36
C ILE A 104 7.94 3.53 -7.19
N GLN A 105 9.01 4.33 -7.16
CA GLN A 105 10.24 4.08 -7.91
C GLN A 105 10.97 2.82 -7.44
N ARG A 106 11.01 2.55 -6.14
CA ARG A 106 11.57 1.29 -5.58
C ARG A 106 10.84 0.07 -6.12
N ARG A 107 9.51 0.10 -6.08
CA ARG A 107 8.68 -1.00 -6.62
C ARG A 107 8.89 -1.17 -8.11
N PHE A 108 8.95 -0.07 -8.86
CA PHE A 108 9.23 -0.12 -10.29
C PHE A 108 10.62 -0.71 -10.58
N ARG A 109 11.67 -0.26 -9.88
CA ARG A 109 13.03 -0.81 -10.00
C ARG A 109 13.02 -2.32 -9.76
N GLU A 110 12.32 -2.77 -8.73
CA GLU A 110 12.22 -4.21 -8.42
C GLU A 110 11.56 -5.02 -9.54
N ILE A 111 10.44 -4.53 -10.08
CA ILE A 111 9.73 -5.17 -11.21
C ILE A 111 10.60 -5.15 -12.48
N SER A 112 11.26 -4.02 -12.74
CA SER A 112 12.02 -3.76 -13.96
C SER A 112 13.42 -4.37 -13.98
N LYS A 113 13.94 -4.91 -12.87
CA LYS A 113 15.26 -5.60 -12.79
C LYS A 113 15.48 -6.62 -13.91
N ARG A 114 14.42 -7.34 -14.30
CA ARG A 114 14.49 -8.38 -15.35
C ARG A 114 14.38 -7.83 -16.76
N LEU A 115 13.86 -6.62 -16.91
CA LEU A 115 13.60 -5.95 -18.19
C LEU A 115 14.71 -4.99 -18.59
N GLY A 116 15.61 -4.62 -17.66
CA GLY A 116 16.70 -3.68 -17.92
C GLY A 116 16.26 -2.22 -18.13
N VAL A 117 14.99 -1.92 -17.83
CA VAL A 117 14.43 -0.55 -17.92
C VAL A 117 14.95 0.28 -16.75
N LYS A 118 15.45 1.48 -17.05
CA LYS A 118 15.97 2.43 -16.07
C LYS A 118 15.02 3.60 -15.89
N ILE A 119 15.03 4.17 -14.69
CA ILE A 119 14.35 5.43 -14.39
C ILE A 119 15.15 6.57 -15.04
N ASP A 120 14.45 7.58 -15.53
CA ASP A 120 15.08 8.81 -16.02
C ASP A 120 15.83 9.51 -14.86
N PRO A 121 17.14 9.77 -15.00
CA PRO A 121 17.93 10.44 -13.96
C PRO A 121 17.33 11.78 -13.47
N ASP A 122 16.63 12.51 -14.34
CA ASP A 122 16.04 13.81 -14.00
C ASP A 122 14.80 13.70 -13.10
N LEU A 123 14.24 12.48 -12.98
CA LEU A 123 13.06 12.14 -12.18
C LEU A 123 13.40 11.19 -11.03
N GLU A 124 14.64 10.70 -10.94
CA GLU A 124 15.04 9.70 -9.95
C GLU A 124 15.15 10.30 -8.54
N ILE A 125 14.55 9.62 -7.57
CA ILE A 125 14.68 9.92 -6.14
C ILE A 125 15.70 8.94 -5.54
N PRO A 126 16.92 9.39 -5.22
CA PRO A 126 17.90 8.64 -4.45
C PRO A 126 17.38 8.00 -3.16
N ASP A 127 17.79 6.76 -2.94
CA ASP A 127 17.44 5.99 -1.73
C ASP A 127 18.06 6.59 -0.45
N SER A 128 19.10 7.42 -0.56
CA SER A 128 19.76 8.09 0.57
C SER A 128 18.87 9.09 1.28
N TRP A 129 17.95 9.74 0.57
CA TRP A 129 17.06 10.77 1.12
C TRP A 129 15.95 10.20 2.01
N ALA A 130 15.76 8.88 2.03
CA ALA A 130 14.80 8.23 2.93
C ALA A 130 15.18 8.31 4.41
N ASN A 131 16.47 8.48 4.71
CA ASN A 131 17.00 8.34 6.08
C ASN A 131 17.15 9.66 6.84
N GLU A 132 16.95 10.81 6.19
CA GLU A 132 17.14 12.14 6.81
C GLU A 132 15.95 12.58 7.69
N GLY A 133 14.87 11.80 7.77
CA GLY A 133 13.65 12.14 8.51
C GLY A 133 13.53 11.59 9.94
N VAL A 134 14.49 10.82 10.44
CA VAL A 134 14.46 10.29 11.82
C VAL A 134 15.61 10.88 12.63
N ILE A 135 15.46 12.15 13.03
CA ILE A 135 16.16 12.65 14.20
C ILE A 135 15.57 11.97 15.44
N VAL A 136 16.13 10.82 15.81
CA VAL A 136 16.04 10.32 17.18
C VAL A 136 16.74 11.36 18.04
N ALA A 137 15.97 12.18 18.76
CA ALA A 137 16.53 12.91 19.89
C ALA A 137 17.00 11.86 20.89
N GLU A 138 18.31 11.59 20.92
CA GLU A 138 18.92 10.85 22.01
C GLU A 138 18.78 11.69 23.27
N THR A 139 17.75 11.38 24.07
CA THR A 139 17.63 11.88 25.43
C THR A 139 18.83 11.33 26.22
N PRO A 140 19.72 12.16 26.79
CA PRO A 140 20.83 11.64 27.57
C PRO A 140 20.26 11.03 28.87
N VAL A 141 20.38 9.71 28.99
CA VAL A 141 20.11 9.00 30.24
C VAL A 141 21.21 9.37 31.23
N ILE A 142 20.87 10.24 32.17
CA ILE A 142 21.74 10.58 33.30
C ILE A 142 21.85 9.34 34.17
N ALA A 143 23.05 8.76 34.21
CA ALA A 143 23.41 7.68 35.10
C ALA A 143 23.55 8.20 36.53
N THR A 144 22.91 7.54 37.48
CA THR A 144 23.23 7.64 38.90
C THR A 144 23.67 6.27 39.39
N GLU A 145 24.96 6.15 39.71
CA GLU A 145 25.63 4.98 40.29
C GLU A 145 25.18 4.83 41.77
N THR A 146 24.96 3.65 42.35
CA THR A 146 25.92 2.71 43.01
C THR A 146 25.10 1.70 43.86
N PRO A 147 25.65 0.63 44.51
CA PRO A 147 26.82 -0.22 44.24
C PRO A 147 26.53 -1.76 44.32
N ASP A 148 27.60 -2.51 44.03
CA ASP A 148 27.81 -3.97 43.87
C ASP A 148 27.28 -4.99 44.90
N SER A 149 27.04 -6.22 44.39
CA SER A 149 27.58 -7.45 45.00
C SER A 149 27.69 -8.64 44.01
N VAL A 150 28.93 -8.85 43.54
CA VAL A 150 29.69 -10.11 43.35
C VAL A 150 28.93 -11.45 43.31
N THR A 151 29.06 -12.21 42.21
CA THR A 151 29.75 -13.53 42.19
C THR A 151 30.02 -14.07 40.77
N LYS A 152 31.00 -14.97 40.68
CA LYS A 152 31.91 -15.32 39.57
C LYS A 152 31.36 -16.40 38.59
N THR A 153 31.73 -16.24 37.30
CA THR A 153 32.30 -17.17 36.25
C THR A 153 32.21 -18.71 36.44
N PRO A 154 32.34 -19.59 35.40
CA PRO A 154 32.86 -19.36 34.02
C PRO A 154 32.26 -20.18 32.83
N GLU A 155 32.78 -19.85 31.62
CA GLU A 155 33.08 -20.69 30.42
C GLU A 155 31.98 -21.59 29.82
N ASN A 156 31.76 -21.68 28.50
CA ASN A 156 32.72 -22.10 27.48
C ASN A 156 32.03 -22.13 26.10
N GLY A 157 32.80 -22.16 25.01
CA GLY A 157 32.45 -22.96 23.83
C GLY A 157 32.03 -22.24 22.55
N ASN A 158 33.03 -21.97 21.72
CA ASN A 158 32.98 -21.81 20.26
C ASN A 158 31.99 -22.76 19.54
N GLY A 159 31.45 -22.29 18.41
CA GLY A 159 31.05 -23.21 17.33
C GLY A 159 30.02 -22.65 16.34
N ASN A 160 30.49 -21.87 15.36
CA ASN A 160 29.85 -21.83 14.05
C ASN A 160 29.81 -23.25 13.47
N GLN A 161 28.71 -23.66 12.83
CA GLN A 161 28.67 -24.25 11.48
C GLN A 161 27.26 -24.76 11.11
N ASN A 162 26.78 -24.21 10.00
CA ASN A 162 26.21 -24.89 8.83
C ASN A 162 24.86 -25.65 8.89
N VAL A 163 23.94 -25.10 8.08
CA VAL A 163 23.41 -25.69 6.84
C VAL A 163 22.35 -26.82 6.92
N ASN A 164 21.25 -26.49 6.24
CA ASN A 164 20.26 -27.30 5.53
C ASN A 164 19.48 -28.36 6.30
N GLN A 165 18.17 -28.19 6.31
CA GLN A 165 17.25 -29.28 6.03
C GLN A 165 16.08 -28.81 5.17
N SER A 166 16.13 -29.22 3.91
CA SER A 166 15.00 -29.39 3.01
C SER A 166 14.16 -30.58 3.46
N THR A 167 12.84 -30.43 3.61
CA THR A 167 11.91 -31.57 3.51
C THR A 167 10.53 -31.17 2.98
N GLN A 168 10.30 -31.57 1.74
CA GLN A 168 9.10 -32.15 1.11
C GLN A 168 7.69 -31.97 1.71
N TYR A 169 6.82 -31.44 0.85
CA TYR A 169 5.46 -31.89 0.49
C TYR A 169 4.70 -32.81 1.47
N GLY A 170 3.62 -32.27 2.05
CA GLY A 170 2.53 -33.02 2.65
C GLY A 170 1.20 -32.73 1.94
N LYS A 171 0.62 -33.75 1.29
CA LYS A 171 -0.77 -33.79 0.81
C LYS A 171 -1.73 -33.93 2.00
N SER A 172 -2.78 -33.11 2.05
CA SER A 172 -4.10 -33.39 2.64
C SER A 172 -4.97 -32.15 2.42
N ASN A 173 -6.29 -32.15 2.29
CA ASN A 173 -7.31 -33.14 1.98
C ASN A 173 -8.46 -32.33 1.35
N GLU A 174 -9.20 -32.92 0.43
CA GLU A 174 -10.45 -32.36 -0.07
C GLU A 174 -11.47 -32.26 1.06
N THR A 175 -11.94 -31.04 1.36
CA THR A 175 -13.16 -30.83 2.14
C THR A 175 -14.10 -29.96 1.32
N ARG A 176 -15.17 -30.58 0.85
CA ARG A 176 -16.31 -29.95 0.19
C ARG A 176 -16.91 -28.91 1.15
N PHE A 177 -16.96 -27.65 0.75
CA PHE A 177 -17.73 -26.64 1.46
C PHE A 177 -19.20 -26.76 1.05
N SER A 178 -20.03 -27.07 2.04
CA SER A 178 -21.49 -27.11 1.98
C SER A 178 -22.06 -25.74 1.61
N VAL A 179 -23.05 -25.75 0.72
CA VAL A 179 -23.85 -24.58 0.35
C VAL A 179 -24.68 -24.17 1.57
N ASP A 180 -24.45 -22.94 2.05
CA ASP A 180 -25.13 -22.34 3.20
C ASP A 180 -26.61 -22.08 2.88
N ASN A 181 -27.50 -22.80 3.57
CA ASN A 181 -28.96 -22.66 3.51
C ASN A 181 -29.48 -21.41 4.27
N GLY A 182 -28.61 -20.52 4.75
CA GLY A 182 -28.99 -19.34 5.54
C GLY A 182 -29.33 -18.08 4.73
N GLU A 183 -29.10 -18.07 3.42
CA GLU A 183 -29.25 -16.85 2.60
C GLU A 183 -30.73 -16.54 2.28
N ALA A 184 -31.53 -17.58 2.06
CA ALA A 184 -32.96 -17.43 1.78
C ALA A 184 -33.74 -16.92 3.00
N ALA A 185 -33.45 -17.44 4.20
CA ALA A 185 -34.11 -17.03 5.43
C ALA A 185 -33.83 -15.55 5.79
N ARG A 186 -32.59 -15.10 5.60
CA ARG A 186 -32.21 -13.69 5.81
C ARG A 186 -32.91 -12.75 4.82
N ARG A 187 -33.16 -13.22 3.59
CA ARG A 187 -33.84 -12.45 2.55
C ARG A 187 -35.34 -12.32 2.82
N GLU A 188 -35.98 -13.38 3.32
CA GLU A 188 -37.39 -13.34 3.73
C GLU A 188 -37.61 -12.42 4.95
N GLU A 189 -36.68 -12.43 5.90
CA GLU A 189 -36.77 -11.57 7.09
C GLU A 189 -36.65 -10.08 6.74
N LEU A 190 -35.75 -9.72 5.81
CA LEU A 190 -35.62 -8.35 5.30
C LEU A 190 -36.86 -7.87 4.55
N LEU A 191 -37.50 -8.74 3.76
CA LEU A 191 -38.74 -8.42 3.06
C LEU A 191 -39.90 -8.18 4.03
N ARG A 192 -40.02 -9.00 5.09
CA ARG A 192 -41.01 -8.78 6.15
C ARG A 192 -40.83 -7.44 6.86
N MET A 193 -39.60 -7.09 7.21
CA MET A 193 -39.31 -5.81 7.87
C MET A 193 -39.64 -4.60 6.99
N ALA A 194 -39.39 -4.71 5.68
CA ALA A 194 -39.72 -3.65 4.72
C ALA A 194 -41.25 -3.48 4.56
N GLU A 195 -42.01 -4.57 4.48
CA GLU A 195 -43.47 -4.51 4.38
C GLU A 195 -44.12 -3.94 5.64
N GLU A 196 -43.61 -4.30 6.82
CA GLU A 196 -44.11 -3.77 8.11
C GLU A 196 -43.86 -2.27 8.25
N ALA A 197 -42.69 -1.79 7.80
CA ALA A 197 -42.38 -0.36 7.77
C ALA A 197 -43.32 0.43 6.84
N THR A 198 -43.77 -0.17 5.74
CA THR A 198 -44.69 0.48 4.79
C THR A 198 -46.17 0.43 5.20
N ARG A 199 -46.56 -0.46 6.14
CA ARG A 199 -47.93 -0.51 6.68
C ARG A 199 -48.21 0.52 7.79
N SER A 200 -47.17 1.16 8.33
CA SER A 200 -47.29 2.16 9.40
C SER A 200 -47.34 3.62 8.89
N CYS A 201 -47.46 3.83 7.58
CA CYS A 201 -47.73 5.14 6.96
C CYS A 201 -49.12 5.14 6.32
#